data_AF-A0A2V8IJ30-F1
#
_entry.id   AF-A0A2V8IJ30-F1
#
_cell.length_a   1.000
_cell.length_b   1.000
_cell.length_c   1.000
_cell.angle_alpha   90.00
_cell.angle_beta   90.00
_cell.angle_gamma   90.00
#
_symmetry.space_group_name_H-M   'P 1'
#
loop_
_entity.id
_entity.type
_entity.pdbx_description
1 polymer ?
#
loop_
_entity_poly.entity_id
_entity_poly.type
_entity_poly.pdbx_seq_one_letter_code
_entity_poly.pdbx_strand_id
1 'polypeptide(L)'
;MFIRTTPSCVIVFCAALLTVTSAPSAQLRVAPVAEHPDAAALELILRKLSSSGTFMQTDAHPDDEDNALLAMVGEGQGVRTTLVTATRGDGGQNEIGPELSQALGVLRTEELLAVHRFDGAEQYFTRAVDFGYSFSVEESIQKWGHDEIVGDYVRHIRAIRPDVIVGFLCGGEGGGQHHQASARLTLEAFTAAADPNKYPEQIQAGLHPWQAMRVFCTDVSAFMPNPPPSTADLLRVDVSGFDPLLGRTYAELGLEARSMHKCQGTSQLL
;
A
#
# COMPACT_ATOMS: atom_id res chain seq x y z
N MET A 1 24.26 -37.20 -87.16
CA MET A 1 23.94 -35.77 -86.97
C MET A 1 23.50 -35.60 -85.53
N PHE A 2 24.36 -34.99 -84.72
CA PHE A 2 24.22 -34.84 -83.27
C PHE A 2 23.20 -33.74 -82.96
N ILE A 3 22.22 -34.01 -82.09
CA ILE A 3 21.55 -32.99 -81.30
C ILE A 3 21.49 -33.50 -79.85
N ARG A 4 22.43 -33.03 -79.03
CA ARG A 4 22.39 -33.17 -77.57
C ARG A 4 21.48 -32.08 -77.03
N THR A 5 20.37 -32.44 -76.42
CA THR A 5 19.57 -31.54 -75.59
C THR A 5 20.08 -31.65 -74.15
N THR A 6 20.62 -30.55 -73.62
CA THR A 6 20.97 -30.40 -72.21
C THR A 6 19.70 -30.11 -71.39
N PRO A 7 19.47 -30.75 -70.24
CA PRO A 7 18.41 -30.33 -69.34
C PRO A 7 18.87 -29.09 -68.57
N SER A 8 18.13 -27.99 -68.70
CA SER A 8 18.32 -26.80 -67.89
C SER A 8 17.84 -27.08 -66.46
N CYS A 9 18.78 -27.18 -65.51
CA CYS A 9 18.47 -27.15 -64.08
C CYS A 9 17.92 -25.76 -63.72
N VAL A 10 16.62 -25.66 -63.48
CA VAL A 10 16.02 -24.49 -62.84
C VAL A 10 16.33 -24.59 -61.34
N ILE A 11 17.33 -23.84 -60.88
CA ILE A 11 17.60 -23.64 -59.46
C ILE A 11 16.53 -22.67 -58.95
N VAL A 12 15.51 -23.20 -58.28
CA VAL A 12 14.55 -22.39 -57.52
C VAL A 12 15.26 -21.90 -56.27
N PHE A 13 15.73 -20.65 -56.29
CA PHE A 13 16.17 -19.96 -55.10
C PHE A 13 14.93 -19.65 -54.24
N CYS A 14 14.62 -20.53 -53.29
CA CYS A 14 13.73 -20.18 -52.18
C CYS A 14 14.43 -19.12 -51.33
N ALA A 15 14.17 -17.85 -51.61
CA ALA A 15 14.48 -16.77 -50.69
C ALA A 15 13.64 -16.98 -49.43
N ALA A 16 14.23 -17.59 -48.40
CA ALA A 16 13.65 -17.60 -47.08
C ALA A 16 13.60 -16.14 -46.61
N LEU A 17 12.41 -15.52 -46.69
CA LEU A 17 12.17 -14.27 -45.97
C LEU A 17 12.34 -14.58 -44.48
N LEU A 18 13.50 -14.20 -43.93
CA LEU A 18 13.66 -13.97 -42.51
C LEU A 18 12.70 -12.84 -42.16
N THR A 19 11.48 -13.20 -41.75
CA THR A 19 10.61 -12.30 -41.02
C THR A 19 11.35 -11.97 -39.73
N VAL A 20 12.03 -10.83 -39.71
CA VAL A 20 12.48 -10.21 -38.48
C VAL A 20 11.18 -9.88 -37.73
N THR A 21 10.77 -10.78 -36.84
CA THR A 21 9.77 -10.45 -35.83
C THR A 21 10.42 -9.37 -35.01
N SER A 22 10.06 -8.11 -35.28
CA SER A 22 10.33 -7.02 -34.35
C SER A 22 9.74 -7.46 -33.03
N ALA A 23 10.59 -7.85 -32.09
CA ALA A 23 10.18 -7.95 -30.69
C ALA A 23 9.50 -6.61 -30.39
N PRO A 24 8.28 -6.59 -29.83
CA PRO A 24 7.60 -5.35 -29.53
C PRO A 24 8.60 -4.46 -28.78
N SER A 25 8.85 -3.26 -29.33
CA SER A 25 9.68 -2.26 -28.67
C SER A 25 9.16 -2.12 -27.25
N ALA A 26 10.05 -2.21 -26.26
CA ALA A 26 9.74 -2.07 -24.86
C ALA A 26 8.61 -1.05 -24.65
N GLN A 27 7.39 -1.56 -24.41
CA GLN A 27 6.42 -0.74 -23.72
C GLN A 27 7.09 -0.41 -22.40
N LEU A 28 7.09 0.88 -22.05
CA LEU A 28 7.60 1.36 -20.77
C LEU A 28 6.72 0.71 -19.69
N ARG A 29 7.02 -0.54 -19.34
CA ARG A 29 6.32 -1.25 -18.29
C ARG A 29 6.87 -0.66 -17.01
N VAL A 30 6.02 0.04 -16.28
CA VAL A 30 6.34 0.36 -14.90
C VAL A 30 6.46 -0.97 -14.18
N ALA A 31 7.69 -1.32 -13.83
CA ALA A 31 7.98 -2.48 -13.01
C ALA A 31 7.82 -2.06 -11.54
N PRO A 32 7.15 -2.86 -10.71
CA PRO A 32 7.14 -2.63 -9.28
C PRO A 32 8.56 -2.64 -8.71
N VAL A 33 8.78 -1.92 -7.61
CA VAL A 33 10.08 -1.87 -6.93
C VAL A 33 10.57 -3.28 -6.54
N ALA A 34 9.64 -4.13 -6.10
CA ALA A 34 9.92 -5.52 -5.74
C ALA A 34 10.40 -6.40 -6.91
N GLU A 35 10.22 -5.98 -8.16
CA GLU A 35 10.56 -6.76 -9.36
C GLU A 35 11.92 -6.38 -9.97
N HIS A 36 12.68 -5.43 -9.40
CA HIS A 36 14.03 -5.10 -9.88
C HIS A 36 15.00 -6.25 -9.57
N PRO A 37 15.63 -6.92 -10.57
CA PRO A 37 16.55 -8.03 -10.32
C PRO A 37 18.03 -7.60 -10.48
N ASP A 38 18.34 -6.32 -10.26
CA ASP A 38 19.61 -5.71 -10.62
C ASP A 38 20.38 -5.10 -9.42
N ALA A 39 21.45 -4.35 -9.70
CA ALA A 39 22.26 -3.69 -8.68
C ALA A 39 21.43 -2.71 -7.81
N ALA A 40 20.35 -2.14 -8.35
CA ALA A 40 19.50 -1.22 -7.60
C ALA A 40 18.76 -1.95 -6.48
N ALA A 41 18.27 -3.17 -6.75
CA ALA A 41 17.62 -3.99 -5.74
C ALA A 41 18.56 -4.35 -4.58
N LEU A 42 19.82 -4.69 -4.87
CA LEU A 42 20.82 -4.94 -3.83
C LEU A 42 21.06 -3.67 -3.00
N GLU A 43 21.18 -2.51 -3.63
CA GLU A 43 21.40 -1.25 -2.94
C GLU A 43 20.19 -0.84 -2.08
N LEU A 44 18.95 -1.10 -2.52
CA LEU A 44 17.74 -0.91 -1.72
C LEU A 44 17.73 -1.84 -0.50
N ILE A 45 18.11 -3.11 -0.66
CA ILE A 45 18.25 -4.04 0.47
C ILE A 45 19.29 -3.54 1.47
N LEU A 46 20.46 -3.09 1.00
CA LEU A 46 21.51 -2.53 1.86
C LEU A 46 21.05 -1.26 2.57
N ARG A 47 20.26 -0.41 1.90
CA ARG A 47 19.63 0.77 2.49
C ARG A 47 18.68 0.38 3.62
N LYS A 48 17.80 -0.60 3.40
CA LYS A 48 16.91 -1.12 4.47
C LYS A 48 17.68 -1.73 5.64
N LEU A 49 18.77 -2.46 5.38
CA LEU A 49 19.64 -3.01 6.42
C LEU A 49 20.35 -1.94 7.27
N SER A 50 20.51 -0.73 6.75
CA SER A 50 21.15 0.37 7.48
C SER A 50 20.22 1.07 8.48
N SER A 51 18.93 0.74 8.47
CA SER A 51 17.92 1.29 9.36
C SER A 51 17.44 0.25 10.37
N SER A 52 17.16 0.70 11.59
CA SER A 52 16.43 -0.07 12.61
C SER A 52 15.05 0.51 12.91
N GLY A 53 14.65 1.56 12.18
CA GLY A 53 13.38 2.23 12.40
C GLY A 53 12.21 1.40 11.90
N THR A 54 11.08 1.50 12.58
CA THR A 54 9.80 0.91 12.15
C THR A 54 8.71 1.97 12.10
N PHE A 55 8.02 2.06 10.97
CA PHE A 55 6.90 2.95 10.74
C PHE A 55 5.62 2.15 10.54
N MET A 56 4.53 2.60 11.13
CA MET A 56 3.20 2.01 10.95
C MET A 56 2.20 3.07 10.52
N GLN A 57 1.50 2.82 9.42
CA GLN A 57 0.26 3.52 9.12
C GLN A 57 -0.93 2.63 9.52
N THR A 58 -2.02 3.25 9.97
CA THR A 58 -3.29 2.59 10.25
C THR A 58 -4.41 3.29 9.50
N ASP A 59 -5.30 2.54 8.88
CA ASP A 59 -6.44 3.07 8.13
C ASP A 59 -7.68 2.18 8.24
N ALA A 60 -8.78 2.59 7.61
CA ALA A 60 -10.04 1.85 7.68
C ALA A 60 -10.18 0.85 6.54
N HIS A 61 -9.84 1.26 5.31
CA HIS A 61 -10.08 0.50 4.10
C HIS A 61 -8.84 0.43 3.18
N PRO A 62 -8.73 -0.62 2.36
CA PRO A 62 -7.77 -0.67 1.26
C PRO A 62 -8.00 0.48 0.26
N ASP A 63 -7.09 1.45 0.09
CA ASP A 63 -7.21 2.71 -0.70
C ASP A 63 -7.13 4.00 0.13
N ASP A 64 -7.13 3.87 1.45
CA ASP A 64 -6.89 4.96 2.40
C ASP A 64 -5.38 5.21 2.61
N GLU A 65 -4.51 4.29 2.19
CA GLU A 65 -3.10 4.38 2.51
C GLU A 65 -2.39 5.53 1.77
N ASP A 66 -1.40 6.16 2.42
CA ASP A 66 -0.60 7.21 1.76
C ASP A 66 0.60 6.57 1.06
N ASN A 67 0.36 6.02 -0.13
CA ASN A 67 1.38 5.25 -0.85
C ASN A 67 2.68 6.03 -1.09
N ALA A 68 2.61 7.35 -1.28
CA ALA A 68 3.80 8.17 -1.49
C ALA A 68 4.62 8.32 -0.21
N LEU A 69 3.96 8.51 0.93
CA LEU A 69 4.60 8.50 2.24
C LEU A 69 5.20 7.12 2.55
N LEU A 70 4.46 6.04 2.30
CA LEU A 70 4.91 4.67 2.50
C LEU A 70 6.16 4.36 1.66
N ALA A 71 6.16 4.72 0.38
CA ALA A 71 7.31 4.57 -0.51
C ALA A 71 8.51 5.40 -0.06
N MET A 72 8.30 6.66 0.36
CA MET A 72 9.37 7.52 0.86
C MET A 72 10.03 6.94 2.11
N VAL A 73 9.24 6.48 3.08
CA VAL A 73 9.76 5.95 4.35
C VAL A 73 10.36 4.56 4.14
N GLY A 74 9.67 3.69 3.41
CA GLY A 74 10.07 2.32 3.14
C GLY A 74 11.25 2.19 2.20
N GLU A 75 11.08 2.60 0.95
CA GLU A 75 12.10 2.47 -0.09
C GLU A 75 13.13 3.61 -0.03
N GLY A 76 12.68 4.84 0.20
CA GLY A 76 13.55 6.02 0.22
C GLY A 76 14.47 6.09 1.43
N GLN A 77 13.94 5.86 2.64
CA GLN A 77 14.68 5.97 3.90
C GLN A 77 15.12 4.61 4.46
N GLY A 78 14.67 3.51 3.87
CA GLY A 78 15.01 2.16 4.31
C GLY A 78 14.35 1.73 5.63
N VAL A 79 13.33 2.45 6.11
CA VAL A 79 12.62 2.13 7.35
C VAL A 79 11.69 0.94 7.11
N ARG A 80 11.54 0.04 8.09
CA ARG A 80 10.53 -1.02 7.97
C ARG A 80 9.14 -0.39 8.06
N THR A 81 8.38 -0.48 6.98
CA THR A 81 7.08 0.19 6.84
C THR A 81 5.96 -0.84 6.84
N THR A 82 4.94 -0.64 7.68
CA THR A 82 3.78 -1.54 7.78
C THR A 82 2.47 -0.75 7.64
N LEU A 83 1.47 -1.38 7.04
CA LEU A 83 0.10 -0.89 7.01
C LEU A 83 -0.80 -1.82 7.83
N VAL A 84 -1.59 -1.26 8.75
CA VAL A 84 -2.60 -2.01 9.52
C VAL A 84 -3.97 -1.45 9.18
N THR A 85 -4.67 -2.14 8.28
CA THR A 85 -6.01 -1.74 7.83
C THR A 85 -7.09 -2.37 8.69
N ALA A 86 -8.07 -1.59 9.11
CA ALA A 86 -9.15 -2.08 9.97
C ALA A 86 -9.92 -3.21 9.27
N THR A 87 -10.39 -2.96 8.05
CA THR A 87 -11.28 -3.84 7.29
C THR A 87 -10.60 -4.35 6.01
N ARG A 88 -11.29 -5.24 5.28
CA ARG A 88 -10.88 -5.64 3.92
C ARG A 88 -11.59 -4.84 2.83
N GLY A 89 -12.33 -3.78 3.19
CA GLY A 89 -13.08 -2.97 2.23
C GLY A 89 -14.22 -3.73 1.53
N ASP A 90 -14.73 -4.79 2.14
CA ASP A 90 -15.74 -5.67 1.55
C ASP A 90 -17.15 -5.05 1.43
N GLY A 91 -17.38 -3.90 2.07
CA GLY A 91 -18.61 -3.10 1.94
C GLY A 91 -18.55 -2.01 0.87
N GLY A 92 -17.42 -1.91 0.15
CA GLY A 92 -17.17 -0.89 -0.86
C GLY A 92 -17.76 -1.16 -2.25
N GLN A 93 -17.41 -0.29 -3.18
CA GLN A 93 -17.76 -0.39 -4.60
C GLN A 93 -16.82 -1.35 -5.35
N ASN A 94 -17.26 -1.80 -6.54
CA ASN A 94 -16.45 -2.59 -7.48
C ASN A 94 -16.74 -2.17 -8.92
N GLU A 95 -15.79 -1.47 -9.54
CA GLU A 95 -15.87 -0.93 -10.91
C GLU A 95 -15.44 -1.94 -12.00
N ILE A 96 -14.87 -3.08 -11.61
CA ILE A 96 -14.28 -4.05 -12.56
C ILE A 96 -15.02 -5.38 -12.62
N GLY A 97 -16.02 -5.60 -11.77
CA GLY A 97 -16.71 -6.88 -11.71
C GLY A 97 -17.93 -6.91 -10.77
N PRO A 98 -18.64 -8.04 -10.74
CA PRO A 98 -19.84 -8.23 -9.93
C PRO A 98 -19.55 -8.66 -8.47
N GLU A 99 -18.28 -8.89 -8.10
CA GLU A 99 -17.91 -9.35 -6.77
C GLU A 99 -18.26 -8.31 -5.70
N LEU A 100 -18.94 -8.73 -4.64
CA LEU A 100 -19.34 -7.91 -3.50
C LEU A 100 -19.07 -8.67 -2.19
N SER A 101 -19.10 -7.94 -1.06
CA SER A 101 -18.92 -8.54 0.27
C SER A 101 -17.61 -9.35 0.34
N GLN A 102 -17.63 -10.55 0.91
CA GLN A 102 -16.42 -11.35 1.12
C GLN A 102 -15.59 -11.59 -0.16
N ALA A 103 -16.24 -11.73 -1.32
CA ALA A 103 -15.52 -11.87 -2.60
C ALA A 103 -14.77 -10.59 -2.97
N LEU A 104 -15.36 -9.42 -2.70
CA LEU A 104 -14.70 -8.14 -2.86
C LEU A 104 -13.56 -7.97 -1.85
N GLY A 105 -13.73 -8.43 -0.61
CA GLY A 105 -12.66 -8.41 0.39
C GLY A 105 -11.42 -9.22 -0.02
N VAL A 106 -11.62 -10.37 -0.68
CA VAL A 106 -10.51 -11.14 -1.28
C VAL A 106 -9.84 -10.34 -2.39
N LEU A 107 -10.64 -9.78 -3.30
CA LEU A 107 -10.14 -8.96 -4.41
C LEU A 107 -9.32 -7.77 -3.91
N ARG A 108 -9.85 -6.96 -2.99
CA ARG A 108 -9.16 -5.78 -2.44
C ARG A 108 -7.92 -6.14 -1.61
N THR A 109 -7.89 -7.34 -1.01
CA THR A 109 -6.67 -7.85 -0.37
C THR A 109 -5.58 -8.11 -1.42
N GLU A 110 -5.92 -8.73 -2.56
CA GLU A 110 -4.96 -8.93 -3.66
C GLU A 110 -4.53 -7.62 -4.30
N GLU A 111 -5.43 -6.62 -4.39
CA GLU A 111 -5.06 -5.28 -4.83
C GLU A 111 -4.04 -4.64 -3.89
N LEU A 112 -4.23 -4.66 -2.57
CA LEU A 112 -3.22 -4.19 -1.61
C LEU A 112 -1.88 -4.93 -1.74
N LEU A 113 -1.91 -6.26 -1.90
CA LEU A 113 -0.67 -7.01 -2.14
C LEU A 113 0.03 -6.62 -3.45
N ALA A 114 -0.71 -6.11 -4.44
CA ALA A 114 -0.14 -5.56 -5.66
C ALA A 114 0.36 -4.12 -5.47
N VAL A 115 -0.39 -3.27 -4.75
CA VAL A 115 0.00 -1.91 -4.32
C VAL A 115 1.36 -1.95 -3.62
N HIS A 116 1.53 -2.85 -2.65
CA HIS A 116 2.75 -2.93 -1.85
C HIS A 116 3.99 -3.42 -2.59
N ARG A 117 3.85 -3.91 -3.83
CA ARG A 117 5.03 -4.15 -4.69
C ARG A 117 5.69 -2.85 -5.15
N PHE A 118 4.98 -1.72 -5.05
CA PHE A 118 5.46 -0.39 -5.38
C PHE A 118 5.92 0.38 -4.15
N ASP A 119 5.12 0.44 -3.10
CA ASP A 119 5.44 1.23 -1.89
C ASP A 119 6.24 0.47 -0.81
N GLY A 120 6.32 -0.86 -0.93
CA GLY A 120 7.15 -1.71 -0.08
C GLY A 120 6.60 -1.96 1.33
N ALA A 121 5.35 -1.59 1.62
CA ALA A 121 4.76 -1.79 2.95
C ALA A 121 4.32 -3.24 3.23
N GLU A 122 4.43 -3.68 4.48
CA GLU A 122 3.89 -4.96 4.94
C GLU A 122 2.43 -4.80 5.38
N GLN A 123 1.50 -5.54 4.77
CA GLN A 123 0.05 -5.46 5.07
C GLN A 123 -0.37 -6.33 6.26
N TYR A 124 -1.18 -5.74 7.14
CA TYR A 124 -1.87 -6.41 8.24
C TYR A 124 -3.33 -5.97 8.32
N PHE A 125 -4.18 -6.81 8.89
CA PHE A 125 -5.60 -6.49 9.11
C PHE A 125 -6.01 -6.65 10.56
N THR A 126 -7.01 -5.89 11.01
CA THR A 126 -7.79 -6.26 12.19
C THR A 126 -8.89 -7.25 11.82
N ARG A 127 -9.77 -7.60 12.77
CA ARG A 127 -10.98 -8.38 12.50
C ARG A 127 -12.21 -7.55 12.12
N ALA A 128 -12.09 -6.23 12.03
CA ALA A 128 -13.22 -5.38 11.67
C ALA A 128 -13.76 -5.72 10.27
N VAL A 129 -15.07 -5.56 10.10
CA VAL A 129 -15.78 -5.83 8.83
C VAL A 129 -16.26 -4.51 8.27
N ASP A 130 -16.06 -4.30 6.98
CA ASP A 130 -16.66 -3.17 6.28
C ASP A 130 -18.13 -3.49 6.00
N PHE A 131 -19.03 -2.82 6.72
CA PHE A 131 -20.48 -3.00 6.58
C PHE A 131 -21.12 -1.99 5.61
N GLY A 132 -20.30 -1.34 4.78
CA GLY A 132 -20.72 -0.27 3.87
C GLY A 132 -20.76 1.08 4.57
N TYR A 133 -21.62 1.99 4.07
CA TYR A 133 -21.68 3.36 4.56
C TYR A 133 -22.02 3.43 6.05
N SER A 134 -21.15 4.04 6.85
CA SER A 134 -21.34 4.31 8.27
C SER A 134 -21.79 5.75 8.51
N PHE A 135 -22.80 5.92 9.37
CA PHE A 135 -23.42 7.21 9.64
C PHE A 135 -22.81 7.91 10.86
N SER A 136 -22.14 7.18 11.75
CA SER A 136 -21.42 7.75 12.88
C SER A 136 -20.22 6.90 13.30
N VAL A 137 -19.31 7.54 14.04
CA VAL A 137 -18.17 6.85 14.66
C VAL A 137 -18.67 5.83 15.68
N GLU A 138 -19.69 6.19 16.46
CA GLU A 138 -20.27 5.34 17.50
C GLU A 138 -20.93 4.09 16.89
N GLU A 139 -21.61 4.22 15.76
CA GLU A 139 -22.16 3.07 15.03
C GLU A 139 -21.04 2.12 14.59
N SER A 140 -19.98 2.67 14.01
CA SER A 140 -18.83 1.90 13.52
C SER A 140 -18.17 1.10 14.65
N ILE A 141 -17.87 1.79 15.75
CA ILE A 141 -17.27 1.17 16.94
C ILE A 141 -18.21 0.12 17.56
N GLN A 142 -19.51 0.40 17.62
CA GLN A 142 -20.49 -0.56 18.15
C GLN A 142 -20.55 -1.84 17.31
N LYS A 143 -20.54 -1.72 15.98
CA LYS A 143 -20.60 -2.87 15.06
C LYS A 143 -19.30 -3.67 15.04
N TRP A 144 -18.17 -3.00 15.17
CA TRP A 144 -16.86 -3.67 15.17
C TRP A 144 -16.50 -4.33 16.51
N GLY A 145 -17.03 -3.82 17.62
CA GLY A 145 -16.62 -4.21 18.95
C GLY A 145 -15.40 -3.40 19.39
N HIS A 146 -15.63 -2.44 20.28
CA HIS A 146 -14.60 -1.50 20.74
C HIS A 146 -13.34 -2.20 21.26
N ASP A 147 -13.50 -3.03 22.29
CA ASP A 147 -12.39 -3.64 23.00
C ASP A 147 -11.67 -4.67 22.12
N GLU A 148 -12.39 -5.33 21.22
CA GLU A 148 -11.85 -6.28 20.26
C GLU A 148 -10.93 -5.61 19.24
N ILE A 149 -11.36 -4.50 18.62
CA ILE A 149 -10.55 -3.82 17.61
C ILE A 149 -9.37 -3.06 18.23
N VAL A 150 -9.57 -2.40 19.38
CA VAL A 150 -8.44 -1.83 20.12
C VAL A 150 -7.45 -2.93 20.49
N GLY A 151 -7.92 -4.13 20.86
CA GLY A 151 -7.08 -5.28 21.16
C GLY A 151 -6.27 -5.77 19.96
N ASP A 152 -6.86 -5.78 18.77
CA ASP A 152 -6.15 -6.13 17.53
C ASP A 152 -5.07 -5.10 17.19
N TYR A 153 -5.35 -3.79 17.30
CA TYR A 153 -4.33 -2.76 17.13
C TYR A 153 -3.21 -2.87 18.18
N VAL A 154 -3.54 -3.09 19.45
CA VAL A 154 -2.55 -3.29 20.52
C VAL A 154 -1.66 -4.49 20.23
N ARG A 155 -2.23 -5.59 19.71
CA ARG A 155 -1.47 -6.77 19.30
C ARG A 155 -0.47 -6.42 18.20
N HIS A 156 -0.93 -5.72 17.16
CA HIS A 156 -0.07 -5.29 16.06
C HIS A 156 1.03 -4.35 16.53
N ILE A 157 0.72 -3.36 17.36
CA ILE A 157 1.70 -2.43 17.92
C ILE A 157 2.76 -3.16 18.76
N ARG A 158 2.35 -4.10 19.63
CA ARG A 158 3.30 -4.87 20.46
C ARG A 158 4.16 -5.84 19.66
N ALA A 159 3.62 -6.42 18.59
CA ALA A 159 4.32 -7.37 17.73
C ALA A 159 5.28 -6.66 16.74
N ILE A 160 4.80 -5.61 16.07
CA ILE A 160 5.54 -4.86 15.06
C ILE A 160 6.55 -3.91 15.70
N ARG A 161 6.22 -3.37 16.88
CA ARG A 161 7.02 -2.40 17.64
C ARG A 161 7.36 -1.14 16.83
N PRO A 162 6.36 -0.40 16.29
CA PRO A 162 6.62 0.80 15.50
C PRO A 162 7.16 1.95 16.36
N ASP A 163 8.14 2.68 15.84
CA ASP A 163 8.63 3.91 16.47
C ASP A 163 7.66 5.07 16.24
N VAL A 164 7.04 5.13 15.06
CA VAL A 164 6.06 6.14 14.68
C VAL A 164 4.80 5.47 14.13
N ILE A 165 3.64 5.94 14.58
CA ILE A 165 2.33 5.54 14.06
C ILE A 165 1.67 6.73 13.36
N VAL A 166 1.05 6.51 12.21
CA VAL A 166 0.24 7.51 11.49
C VAL A 166 -1.17 6.94 11.28
N GLY A 167 -2.18 7.58 11.88
CA GLY A 167 -3.58 7.26 11.62
C GLY A 167 -4.13 7.96 10.38
N PHE A 168 -4.99 7.30 9.62
CA PHE A 168 -5.70 7.91 8.52
C PHE A 168 -6.96 8.65 9.00
N LEU A 169 -6.99 9.95 8.67
CA LEU A 169 -8.07 10.92 8.84
C LEU A 169 -8.75 10.99 10.23
N CYS A 170 -8.10 11.65 11.20
CA CYS A 170 -8.65 11.88 12.55
C CYS A 170 -9.73 12.97 12.63
N GLY A 171 -10.16 13.53 11.51
CA GLY A 171 -11.12 14.63 11.46
C GLY A 171 -11.96 14.62 10.20
N GLY A 172 -12.82 15.64 10.06
CA GLY A 172 -13.75 15.76 8.95
C GLY A 172 -15.09 15.04 9.20
N GLU A 173 -16.12 15.50 8.48
CA GLU A 173 -17.51 15.02 8.59
C GLU A 173 -17.99 14.36 7.28
N GLY A 174 -17.10 14.26 6.29
CA GLY A 174 -17.42 13.75 4.95
C GLY A 174 -17.20 12.25 4.83
N GLY A 175 -18.01 11.61 3.98
CA GLY A 175 -17.93 10.16 3.74
C GLY A 175 -18.45 9.33 4.92
N GLY A 176 -18.27 8.00 4.80
CA GLY A 176 -18.53 7.07 5.89
C GLY A 176 -17.58 7.31 7.07
N GLN A 177 -18.06 7.07 8.29
CA GLN A 177 -17.35 7.37 9.54
C GLN A 177 -16.39 6.25 10.02
N HIS A 178 -16.06 5.29 9.16
CA HIS A 178 -15.05 4.28 9.45
C HIS A 178 -13.65 4.89 9.61
N HIS A 179 -13.31 5.95 8.87
CA HIS A 179 -11.98 6.58 8.95
C HIS A 179 -11.77 7.17 10.36
N GLN A 180 -12.70 8.00 10.81
CA GLN A 180 -12.66 8.62 12.14
C GLN A 180 -12.75 7.58 13.26
N ALA A 181 -13.52 6.49 13.06
CA ALA A 181 -13.54 5.37 13.99
C ALA A 181 -12.16 4.68 14.08
N SER A 182 -11.56 4.32 12.96
CA SER A 182 -10.23 3.69 12.92
C SER A 182 -9.15 4.57 13.57
N ALA A 183 -9.18 5.87 13.30
CA ALA A 183 -8.30 6.86 13.90
C ALA A 183 -8.48 6.96 15.42
N ARG A 184 -9.72 7.01 15.91
CA ARG A 184 -10.02 7.04 17.36
C ARG A 184 -9.46 5.79 18.06
N LEU A 185 -9.75 4.61 17.52
CA LEU A 185 -9.28 3.35 18.10
C LEU A 185 -7.75 3.19 18.03
N THR A 186 -7.10 3.75 17.00
CA THR A 186 -5.64 3.78 16.89
C THR A 186 -5.00 4.59 18.01
N LEU A 187 -5.56 5.77 18.34
CA LEU A 187 -5.05 6.61 19.45
C LEU A 187 -5.21 5.92 20.81
N GLU A 188 -6.33 5.22 21.01
CA GLU A 188 -6.54 4.42 22.21
C GLU A 188 -5.54 3.26 22.29
N ALA A 189 -5.33 2.55 21.18
CA ALA A 189 -4.38 1.45 21.09
C ALA A 189 -2.93 1.92 21.29
N PHE A 190 -2.54 3.10 20.79
CA PHE A 190 -1.23 3.71 21.04
C PHE A 190 -0.93 3.82 22.54
N THR A 191 -1.92 4.24 23.33
CA THR A 191 -1.79 4.34 24.79
C THR A 191 -1.84 2.96 25.46
N ALA A 192 -2.79 2.11 25.06
CA ALA A 192 -3.01 0.80 25.67
C ALA A 192 -1.86 -0.19 25.40
N ALA A 193 -1.15 -0.07 24.28
CA ALA A 193 -0.04 -0.94 23.93
C ALA A 193 1.13 -0.86 24.93
N ALA A 194 1.29 0.29 25.59
CA ALA A 194 2.32 0.53 26.61
C ALA A 194 1.93 0.05 28.02
N ASP A 195 0.65 -0.25 28.27
CA ASP A 195 0.17 -0.68 29.60
C ASP A 195 0.13 -2.21 29.71
N PRO A 196 0.96 -2.85 30.57
CA PRO A 196 0.92 -4.31 30.77
C PRO A 196 -0.39 -4.83 31.36
N ASN A 197 -1.24 -3.99 31.94
CA ASN A 197 -2.53 -4.38 32.50
C ASN A 197 -3.66 -4.40 31.45
N LYS A 198 -3.42 -3.80 30.27
CA LYS A 198 -4.34 -3.86 29.13
C LYS A 198 -4.02 -5.08 28.27
N TYR A 199 -5.06 -5.86 27.97
CA TYR A 199 -4.95 -7.10 27.18
C TYR A 199 -3.92 -8.09 27.78
N PRO A 200 -4.10 -8.52 29.05
CA PRO A 200 -3.13 -9.38 29.74
C PRO A 200 -2.92 -10.74 29.05
N GLU A 201 -3.90 -11.23 28.29
CA GLU A 201 -3.77 -12.43 27.48
C GLU A 201 -2.69 -12.30 26.39
N GLN A 202 -2.46 -11.08 25.88
CA GLN A 202 -1.38 -10.82 24.94
C GLN A 202 -0.01 -10.85 25.62
N ILE A 203 0.07 -10.31 26.85
CA ILE A 203 1.29 -10.37 27.67
C ILE A 203 1.64 -11.84 27.97
N GLN A 204 0.65 -12.65 28.34
CA GLN A 204 0.81 -14.09 28.58
C GLN A 204 1.27 -14.84 27.31
N ALA A 205 0.86 -14.37 26.13
CA ALA A 205 1.31 -14.90 24.83
C ALA A 205 2.71 -14.40 24.40
N GLY A 206 3.40 -13.62 25.23
CA GLY A 206 4.76 -13.12 24.97
C GLY A 206 4.83 -11.78 24.24
N LEU A 207 3.70 -11.09 24.03
CA LEU A 207 3.69 -9.74 23.48
C LEU A 207 3.93 -8.73 24.59
N HIS A 208 5.18 -8.28 24.73
CA HIS A 208 5.55 -7.30 25.75
C HIS A 208 4.97 -5.90 25.44
N PRO A 209 4.75 -5.05 26.46
CA PRO A 209 4.33 -3.68 26.24
C PRO A 209 5.29 -2.93 25.32
N TRP A 210 4.73 -2.04 24.51
CA TRP A 210 5.48 -1.19 23.59
C TRP A 210 4.86 0.19 23.53
N GLN A 211 5.69 1.21 23.73
CA GLN A 211 5.31 2.60 23.60
C GLN A 211 5.98 3.15 22.33
N ALA A 212 5.18 3.38 21.29
CA ALA A 212 5.65 4.12 20.12
C ALA A 212 6.02 5.56 20.53
N MET A 213 7.01 6.15 19.87
CA MET A 213 7.57 7.46 20.24
C MET A 213 6.60 8.60 19.91
N ARG A 214 5.89 8.49 18.78
CA ARG A 214 4.95 9.49 18.30
C ARG A 214 3.77 8.81 17.62
N VAL A 215 2.62 9.44 17.73
CA VAL A 215 1.47 9.19 16.86
C VAL A 215 1.12 10.48 16.15
N PHE A 216 0.94 10.40 14.84
CA PHE A 216 0.43 11.47 13.99
C PHE A 216 -0.88 11.04 13.37
N CYS A 217 -1.56 11.97 12.72
CA CYS A 217 -2.74 11.67 11.95
C CYS A 217 -2.82 12.54 10.71
N THR A 218 -3.32 11.95 9.62
CA THR A 218 -3.58 12.69 8.39
C THR A 218 -4.63 13.76 8.64
N ASP A 219 -4.27 15.01 8.40
CA ASP A 219 -5.17 16.15 8.53
C ASP A 219 -6.05 16.29 7.28
N VAL A 220 -7.30 16.73 7.46
CA VAL A 220 -8.25 16.94 6.35
C VAL A 220 -7.75 17.93 5.30
N SER A 221 -6.85 18.84 5.68
CA SER A 221 -6.27 19.78 4.74
C SER A 221 -5.35 19.15 3.70
N ALA A 222 -4.86 17.93 3.93
CA ALA A 222 -4.05 17.19 2.95
C ALA A 222 -4.77 17.00 1.60
N PHE A 223 -6.11 17.01 1.62
CA PHE A 223 -6.96 16.83 0.43
C PHE A 223 -7.48 18.15 -0.15
N MET A 224 -7.12 19.29 0.44
CA MET A 224 -7.53 20.60 -0.05
C MET A 224 -6.64 21.05 -1.21
N PRO A 225 -7.19 21.64 -2.29
CA PRO A 225 -6.37 22.20 -3.37
C PRO A 225 -5.39 23.28 -2.90
N ASN A 226 -5.76 24.02 -1.85
CA ASN A 226 -4.94 25.05 -1.22
C ASN A 226 -5.01 24.87 0.31
N PRO A 227 -4.16 24.02 0.90
CA PRO A 227 -4.16 23.80 2.34
C PRO A 227 -3.73 25.09 3.08
N PRO A 228 -4.28 25.35 4.28
CA PRO A 228 -3.86 26.47 5.11
C PRO A 228 -2.38 26.33 5.47
N PRO A 229 -1.66 27.44 5.77
CA PRO A 229 -0.26 27.40 6.18
C PRO A 229 -0.01 26.44 7.35
N SER A 230 1.20 25.86 7.40
CA SER A 230 1.59 24.96 8.49
C SER A 230 1.52 25.66 9.83
N THR A 231 0.87 25.01 10.81
CA THR A 231 0.91 25.39 12.22
C THR A 231 2.01 24.60 12.93
N ALA A 232 2.29 24.92 14.20
CA ALA A 232 3.25 24.17 15.01
C ALA A 232 2.86 22.69 15.20
N ASP A 233 1.56 22.40 15.13
CA ASP A 233 0.99 21.07 15.32
C ASP A 233 0.78 20.33 13.98
N LEU A 234 1.13 20.95 12.84
CA LEU A 234 1.04 20.35 11.52
C LEU A 234 2.43 20.04 10.98
N LEU A 235 2.71 18.75 10.76
CA LEU A 235 3.89 18.30 10.03
C LEU A 235 3.54 18.16 8.55
N ARG A 236 4.30 18.85 7.69
CA ARG A 236 4.23 18.65 6.23
C ARG A 236 5.39 17.78 5.79
N VAL A 237 5.07 16.75 5.01
CA VAL A 237 6.05 15.83 4.44
C VAL A 237 6.12 16.09 2.94
N ASP A 238 7.33 16.35 2.43
CA ASP A 238 7.57 16.54 1.01
C ASP A 238 7.89 15.20 0.34
N VAL A 239 6.93 14.66 -0.40
CA VAL A 239 7.07 13.41 -1.16
C VAL A 239 7.49 13.63 -2.62
N SER A 240 7.80 14.87 -3.02
CA SER A 240 8.25 15.19 -4.38
C SER A 240 9.74 14.93 -4.62
N GLY A 241 10.48 14.50 -3.59
CA GLY A 241 11.89 14.16 -3.70
C GLY A 241 12.14 13.04 -4.70
N PHE A 242 13.12 13.25 -5.59
CA PHE A 242 13.57 12.26 -6.57
C PHE A 242 14.62 11.33 -5.95
N ASP A 243 14.40 10.02 -6.07
CA ASP A 243 15.37 9.00 -5.66
C ASP A 243 16.14 8.48 -6.89
N PRO A 244 17.46 8.75 -7.00
CA PRO A 244 18.26 8.29 -8.13
C PRO A 244 18.32 6.78 -8.30
N LEU A 245 18.12 6.02 -7.21
CA LEU A 245 18.14 4.56 -7.25
C LEU A 245 16.85 4.00 -7.82
N LEU A 246 15.72 4.62 -7.47
CA LEU A 246 14.39 4.24 -7.98
C LEU A 246 14.11 4.89 -9.35
N GLY A 247 14.84 5.94 -9.70
CA GLY A 247 14.69 6.68 -10.95
C GLY A 247 13.38 7.48 -11.04
N ARG A 248 12.73 7.75 -9.91
CA ARG A 248 11.40 8.38 -9.80
C ARG A 248 11.30 9.18 -8.50
N THR A 249 10.28 10.04 -8.43
CA THR A 249 9.84 10.65 -7.17
C THR A 249 8.95 9.70 -6.37
N TYR A 250 8.87 9.89 -5.06
CA TYR A 250 7.96 9.08 -4.22
C TYR A 250 6.49 9.35 -4.54
N ALA A 251 6.16 10.57 -4.98
CA ALA A 251 4.82 10.90 -5.49
C ALA A 251 4.45 10.09 -6.75
N GLU A 252 5.38 9.90 -7.70
CA GLU A 252 5.16 9.04 -8.87
C GLU A 252 4.95 7.58 -8.47
N LEU A 253 5.80 7.05 -7.58
CA LEU A 253 5.64 5.69 -7.04
C LEU A 253 4.30 5.52 -6.31
N GLY A 254 3.90 6.50 -5.50
CA GLY A 254 2.63 6.48 -4.80
C GLY A 254 1.43 6.49 -5.75
N LEU A 255 1.48 7.27 -6.83
CA LEU A 255 0.45 7.27 -7.87
C LEU A 255 0.36 5.92 -8.61
N GLU A 256 1.51 5.31 -8.91
CA GLU A 256 1.59 3.99 -9.54
C GLU A 256 1.04 2.89 -8.62
N ALA A 257 1.43 2.91 -7.34
CA ALA A 257 0.91 2.03 -6.31
C ALA A 257 -0.62 2.16 -6.21
N ARG A 258 -1.12 3.39 -6.05
CA ARG A 258 -2.56 3.68 -5.94
C ARG A 258 -3.35 3.21 -7.15
N SER A 259 -2.74 3.22 -8.34
CA SER A 259 -3.37 2.73 -9.58
C SER A 259 -3.71 1.24 -9.55
N MET A 260 -3.20 0.48 -8.56
CA MET A 260 -3.49 -0.94 -8.39
C MET A 260 -4.81 -1.22 -7.66
N HIS A 261 -5.45 -0.21 -7.07
CA HIS A 261 -6.85 -0.29 -6.62
C HIS A 261 -7.82 -0.20 -7.82
N LYS A 262 -7.79 -1.23 -8.67
CA LYS A 262 -8.53 -1.29 -9.93
C LYS A 262 -10.03 -1.25 -9.70
N CYS A 263 -10.53 -1.97 -8.69
CA CYS A 263 -11.95 -2.02 -8.38
C CYS A 263 -12.51 -0.71 -7.82
N GLN A 264 -11.66 0.20 -7.32
CA GLN A 264 -12.08 1.49 -6.78
C GLN A 264 -12.13 2.61 -7.84
N GLY A 265 -11.92 2.28 -9.12
CA GLY A 265 -11.97 3.28 -10.19
C GLY A 265 -10.88 4.36 -10.05
N THR A 266 -9.78 4.05 -9.37
CA THR A 266 -8.63 4.95 -9.25
C THR A 266 -7.95 5.15 -10.61
N SER A 267 -7.07 6.15 -10.72
CA SER A 267 -6.38 6.49 -11.97
C SER A 267 -5.72 5.26 -12.59
N GLN A 268 -6.20 4.85 -13.78
CA GLN A 268 -5.68 3.69 -14.51
C GLN A 268 -4.39 4.06 -15.26
N LEU A 269 -3.28 4.15 -14.52
CA LEU A 269 -1.96 4.42 -15.08
C LEU A 269 -1.28 3.17 -15.68
N LEU A 270 -1.68 1.98 -15.23
CA LEU A 270 -1.08 0.68 -15.51
C LEU A 270 -2.11 -0.37 -15.93
#